data_AF-A0A933H1N5-F1
#
_entry.id   AF-A0A933H1N5-F1
#
_cell.length_a   1.000
_cell.length_b   1.000
_cell.length_c   1.000
_cell.angle_alpha   90.00
_cell.angle_beta   90.00
_cell.angle_gamma   90.00
#
_symmetry.space_group_name_H-M   'P 1'
#
loop_
_entity.id
_entity.type
_entity.pdbx_description
1 polymer ?
#
loop_
_entity_poly.entity_id
_entity_poly.type
_entity_poly.pdbx_seq_one_letter_code
_entity_poly.pdbx_strand_id
1 'polypeptide(L)'
;MRAMLLLAVLVLAGCDGDDGGGSGPSGGPDAPGREERLAAQGAGYLAKADGKAAAAESMPEMREAVELYERAILALAEAAGEEEARANLEKAHLGRVEMLYQLRDFRPAEAAIRDALDVVTDPDVRGRLSLDRDRCLAQVAGEVGDFPAEIRLLEKIVAAAPDHRDSASQLASVRRLWYLLLKRRLATAENLEEAFRARHGAGAPTTDVHRIAFSVYDLARLALADNRPEETFEHCRRQILVLRDLQAEIGLAFVEKGYHTVLSHFLNLSGVALVEKAEYDKAGEAFKVAADADPENEIAMANAKLLGLK
;
A
#
# COMPACT_ATOMS: atom_id res chain seq x y z
N MET A 1 -37.96 -32.89 14.01
CA MET A 1 -39.00 -33.59 13.21
C MET A 1 -39.49 -32.64 12.12
N ARG A 2 -39.20 -32.97 10.85
CA ARG A 2 -39.89 -32.67 9.55
C ARG A 2 -40.59 -31.29 9.39
N ALA A 3 -40.45 -30.56 8.28
CA ALA A 3 -40.59 -30.99 6.88
C ALA A 3 -39.96 -29.95 5.90
N MET A 4 -39.24 -30.40 4.88
CA MET A 4 -39.59 -30.39 3.44
C MET A 4 -39.53 -29.04 2.70
N LEU A 5 -38.57 -28.93 1.77
CA LEU A 5 -38.86 -28.77 0.34
C LEU A 5 -37.59 -29.09 -0.47
N LEU A 6 -37.59 -30.30 -1.04
CA LEU A 6 -36.62 -30.83 -1.99
C LEU A 6 -37.34 -30.84 -3.33
N LEU A 7 -36.82 -30.14 -4.33
CA LEU A 7 -37.26 -30.25 -5.71
C LEU A 7 -36.08 -30.76 -6.54
N ALA A 8 -36.32 -31.92 -7.13
CA ALA A 8 -35.38 -32.72 -7.87
C ALA A 8 -35.23 -32.23 -9.32
N VAL A 9 -34.03 -32.32 -9.86
CA VAL A 9 -33.82 -32.60 -11.28
C VAL A 9 -32.87 -33.80 -11.36
N LEU A 10 -33.45 -34.94 -11.68
CA LEU A 10 -32.79 -36.18 -12.07
C LEU A 10 -32.58 -36.12 -13.58
N VAL A 11 -31.32 -36.11 -14.03
CA VAL A 11 -30.99 -36.51 -15.41
C VAL A 11 -30.34 -37.88 -15.34
N LEU A 12 -30.99 -38.82 -16.03
CA LEU A 12 -30.63 -40.23 -16.13
C LEU A 12 -29.29 -40.39 -16.88
N ALA A 13 -28.29 -40.97 -16.21
CA ALA A 13 -27.15 -41.58 -16.89
C ALA A 13 -27.47 -43.07 -17.07
N GLY A 14 -27.86 -43.45 -18.29
CA GLY A 14 -27.86 -44.84 -18.71
C GLY A 14 -26.43 -45.29 -18.96
N CYS A 15 -25.98 -46.29 -18.21
CA CYS A 15 -24.79 -47.05 -18.53
C CYS A 15 -25.24 -48.32 -19.26
N ASP A 16 -25.10 -48.33 -20.59
CA ASP A 16 -24.92 -49.55 -21.37
C ASP A 16 -23.64 -49.36 -22.18
N GLY A 17 -22.76 -50.36 -22.10
CA GLY A 17 -21.41 -50.31 -22.66
C GLY A 17 -21.36 -50.47 -24.17
N ASP A 18 -20.28 -49.99 -24.76
CA ASP A 18 -19.74 -50.57 -25.98
C ASP A 18 -18.21 -50.39 -26.02
N ASP A 19 -17.50 -51.51 -26.10
CA ASP A 19 -16.06 -51.60 -26.30
C ASP A 19 -15.78 -51.36 -27.79
N GLY A 20 -15.39 -50.14 -28.14
CA GLY A 20 -15.06 -49.76 -29.52
C GLY A 20 -13.76 -48.99 -29.60
N GLY A 21 -12.66 -49.69 -29.84
CA GLY A 21 -11.39 -49.07 -30.21
C GLY A 21 -11.55 -48.24 -31.48
N GLY A 22 -11.35 -46.93 -31.36
CA GLY A 22 -11.43 -45.98 -32.46
C GLY A 22 -10.31 -44.95 -32.35
N SER A 23 -9.28 -45.16 -33.17
CA SER A 23 -8.23 -44.20 -33.51
C SER A 23 -8.78 -42.79 -33.71
N GLY A 24 -8.17 -41.81 -33.03
CA GLY A 24 -8.68 -40.45 -32.93
C GLY A 24 -8.75 -39.66 -34.24
N PRO A 25 -9.54 -38.58 -34.27
CA PRO A 25 -9.38 -37.53 -35.24
C PRO A 25 -8.50 -36.44 -34.65
N SER A 26 -7.37 -36.19 -35.31
CA SER A 26 -6.65 -34.92 -35.24
C SER A 26 -7.58 -33.80 -35.70
N GLY A 27 -8.35 -33.24 -34.77
CA GLY A 27 -9.24 -32.11 -35.02
C GLY A 27 -8.40 -30.86 -35.29
N GLY A 28 -8.48 -30.36 -36.51
CA GLY A 28 -8.01 -29.01 -36.82
C GLY A 28 -8.80 -27.95 -36.03
N PRO A 29 -8.29 -26.72 -35.95
CA PRO A 29 -8.80 -25.68 -35.06
C PRO A 29 -10.28 -25.27 -35.25
N ASP A 30 -10.91 -25.63 -36.38
CA ASP A 30 -12.26 -25.18 -36.79
C ASP A 30 -13.35 -26.28 -36.77
N ALA A 31 -13.21 -27.32 -35.94
CA ALA A 31 -14.25 -28.34 -35.83
C ALA A 31 -15.55 -27.74 -35.23
N PRO A 32 -16.73 -27.85 -35.89
CA PRO A 32 -17.99 -27.38 -35.33
C PRO A 32 -18.24 -28.03 -33.95
N GLY A 33 -18.62 -27.21 -32.97
CA GLY A 33 -18.81 -27.65 -31.57
C GLY A 33 -17.52 -27.73 -30.74
N ARG A 34 -16.40 -27.15 -31.19
CA ARG A 34 -15.20 -26.99 -30.33
C ARG A 34 -15.43 -25.99 -29.20
N GLU A 35 -15.98 -24.81 -29.52
CA GLU A 35 -16.23 -23.74 -28.54
C GLU A 35 -17.20 -24.20 -27.45
N GLU A 36 -18.32 -24.83 -27.81
CA GLU A 36 -19.28 -25.40 -26.86
C GLU A 36 -18.64 -26.46 -25.93
N ARG A 37 -17.76 -27.32 -26.46
CA ARG A 37 -17.01 -28.30 -25.64
C ARG A 37 -16.05 -27.64 -24.67
N LEU A 38 -15.35 -26.59 -25.11
CA LEU A 38 -14.45 -25.81 -24.27
C LEU A 38 -15.20 -25.01 -23.20
N ALA A 39 -16.35 -24.42 -23.55
CA ALA A 39 -17.26 -23.76 -22.61
C ALA A 39 -17.75 -24.74 -21.53
N ALA A 40 -18.24 -25.92 -21.93
CA ALA A 40 -18.67 -26.96 -20.99
C ALA A 40 -17.53 -27.47 -20.10
N GLN A 41 -16.34 -27.66 -20.68
CA GLN A 41 -15.15 -28.05 -19.92
C GLN A 41 -14.75 -26.96 -18.90
N GLY A 42 -14.73 -25.71 -19.33
CA GLY A 42 -14.44 -24.54 -18.50
C GLY A 42 -15.41 -24.39 -17.34
N ALA A 43 -16.71 -24.49 -17.61
CA ALA A 43 -17.76 -24.49 -16.59
C ALA A 43 -17.58 -25.68 -15.60
N GLY A 44 -17.18 -26.85 -16.10
CA GLY A 44 -16.86 -28.01 -15.27
C GLY A 44 -15.67 -27.78 -14.34
N TYR A 45 -14.62 -27.09 -14.80
CA TYR A 45 -13.50 -26.70 -13.93
C TYR A 45 -13.91 -25.64 -12.92
N LEU A 46 -14.69 -24.64 -13.34
CA LEU A 46 -15.20 -23.58 -12.47
C LEU A 46 -16.04 -24.14 -11.32
N ALA A 47 -16.97 -25.05 -11.60
CA ALA A 47 -17.78 -25.70 -10.57
C ALA A 47 -16.94 -26.49 -9.56
N LYS A 48 -15.87 -27.15 -10.03
CA LYS A 48 -14.90 -27.84 -9.15
C LYS A 48 -14.10 -26.85 -8.31
N ALA A 49 -13.67 -25.74 -8.90
CA ALA A 49 -12.94 -24.68 -8.21
C ALA A 49 -13.79 -24.07 -7.09
N ASP A 50 -15.04 -23.71 -7.38
CA ASP A 50 -16.00 -23.18 -6.40
C ASP A 50 -16.21 -24.18 -5.25
N GLY A 51 -16.43 -25.46 -5.57
CA GLY A 51 -16.60 -26.52 -4.56
C GLY A 51 -15.37 -26.71 -3.70
N LYS A 52 -14.17 -26.64 -4.30
CA LYS A 52 -12.90 -26.75 -3.56
C LYS A 52 -12.66 -25.53 -2.68
N ALA A 53 -12.88 -24.32 -3.21
CA ALA A 53 -12.73 -23.06 -2.47
C ALA A 53 -13.65 -23.01 -1.25
N ALA A 54 -14.91 -23.44 -1.40
CA ALA A 54 -15.87 -23.48 -0.29
C ALA A 54 -15.52 -24.51 0.79
N ALA A 55 -14.81 -25.58 0.44
CA ALA A 55 -14.42 -26.64 1.36
C ALA A 55 -12.96 -26.52 1.86
N ALA A 56 -12.21 -25.51 1.39
CA ALA A 56 -10.79 -25.41 1.71
C ALA A 56 -10.57 -25.00 3.16
N GLU A 57 -9.96 -25.88 3.95
CA GLU A 57 -9.58 -25.62 5.34
C GLU A 57 -8.07 -25.40 5.48
N SER A 58 -7.32 -25.61 4.40
CA SER A 58 -5.86 -25.56 4.39
C SER A 58 -5.29 -24.82 3.17
N MET A 59 -4.06 -24.30 3.32
CA MET A 59 -3.35 -23.60 2.25
C MET A 59 -3.13 -24.46 0.98
N PRO A 60 -2.82 -25.78 1.05
CA PRO A 60 -2.73 -26.61 -0.14
C PRO A 60 -4.06 -26.74 -0.90
N GLU A 61 -5.19 -26.85 -0.19
CA GLU A 61 -6.51 -26.95 -0.83
C GLU A 61 -6.92 -25.65 -1.52
N MET A 62 -6.59 -24.51 -0.91
CA MET A 62 -6.77 -23.19 -1.54
C MET A 62 -5.92 -23.05 -2.81
N ARG A 63 -4.67 -23.56 -2.82
CA ARG A 63 -3.82 -23.58 -4.02
C ARG A 63 -4.41 -24.47 -5.13
N GLU A 64 -4.95 -25.63 -4.77
CA GLU A 64 -5.65 -26.49 -5.72
C GLU A 64 -6.88 -25.80 -6.33
N ALA A 65 -7.62 -25.02 -5.54
CA ALA A 65 -8.72 -24.20 -6.06
C ALA A 65 -8.23 -23.15 -7.06
N VAL A 66 -7.10 -22.47 -6.78
CA VAL A 66 -6.46 -21.53 -7.73
C VAL A 66 -6.11 -22.22 -9.05
N GLU A 67 -5.49 -23.41 -9.01
CA GLU A 67 -5.14 -24.16 -10.22
C GLU A 67 -6.38 -24.56 -11.04
N LEU A 68 -7.49 -24.88 -10.37
CA LEU A 68 -8.76 -25.18 -11.03
C LEU A 68 -9.37 -23.94 -11.70
N TYR A 69 -9.31 -22.77 -11.04
CA TYR A 69 -9.72 -21.51 -11.68
C TYR A 69 -8.85 -21.17 -12.90
N GLU A 70 -7.53 -21.38 -12.84
CA GLU A 70 -6.64 -21.14 -13.99
C GLU A 70 -6.96 -22.05 -15.18
N ARG A 71 -7.30 -23.32 -14.93
CA ARG A 71 -7.76 -24.23 -15.98
C ARG A 71 -9.12 -23.81 -16.55
N ALA A 72 -10.03 -23.32 -15.71
CA ALA A 72 -11.32 -22.79 -16.16
C ALA A 72 -11.12 -21.57 -17.07
N ILE A 73 -10.28 -20.61 -16.66
CA ILE A 73 -9.96 -19.40 -17.44
C ILE A 73 -9.42 -19.75 -18.82
N LEU A 74 -8.45 -20.66 -18.91
CA LEU A 74 -7.86 -21.07 -20.19
C LEU A 74 -8.91 -21.66 -21.15
N ALA A 75 -9.77 -22.57 -20.65
CA ALA A 75 -10.82 -23.18 -21.47
C ALA A 75 -11.91 -22.17 -21.88
N LEU A 76 -12.31 -21.27 -20.97
CA LEU A 76 -13.37 -20.29 -21.21
C LEU A 76 -12.91 -19.14 -22.12
N ALA A 77 -11.64 -18.74 -22.05
CA ALA A 77 -11.08 -17.70 -22.92
C ALA A 77 -11.10 -18.11 -24.40
N GLU A 78 -10.89 -19.40 -24.69
CA GLU A 78 -11.01 -19.95 -26.05
C GLU A 78 -12.47 -20.05 -26.54
N ALA A 79 -13.45 -20.00 -25.63
CA ALA A 79 -14.88 -20.10 -25.93
C ALA A 79 -15.64 -18.77 -25.76
N ALA A 80 -14.93 -17.65 -25.55
CA ALA A 80 -15.49 -16.37 -25.11
C ALA A 80 -16.42 -15.64 -26.12
N GLY A 81 -16.72 -16.26 -27.26
CA GLY A 81 -17.72 -15.78 -28.21
C GLY A 81 -19.16 -15.90 -27.69
N GLU A 82 -19.40 -16.79 -26.71
CA GLU A 82 -20.71 -17.01 -26.09
C GLU A 82 -20.88 -16.18 -24.81
N GLU A 83 -22.08 -15.62 -24.61
CA GLU A 83 -22.39 -14.77 -23.44
C GLU A 83 -22.23 -15.52 -22.11
N GLU A 84 -22.66 -16.79 -22.07
CA GLU A 84 -22.51 -17.64 -20.89
C GLU A 84 -21.04 -17.98 -20.60
N ALA A 85 -20.24 -18.26 -21.62
CA ALA A 85 -18.80 -18.49 -21.48
C ALA A 85 -18.10 -17.24 -20.92
N ARG A 86 -18.52 -16.05 -21.37
CA ARG A 86 -18.00 -14.76 -20.85
C ARG A 86 -18.37 -14.52 -19.39
N ALA A 87 -19.62 -14.79 -19.00
CA ALA A 87 -20.03 -14.68 -17.60
C ALA A 87 -19.26 -15.64 -16.68
N ASN A 88 -19.05 -16.88 -17.15
CA ASN A 88 -18.25 -17.88 -16.43
C ASN A 88 -16.77 -17.48 -16.37
N LEU A 89 -16.22 -16.85 -17.42
CA LEU A 89 -14.85 -16.35 -17.45
C LEU A 89 -14.66 -15.27 -16.39
N GLU A 90 -15.58 -14.30 -16.31
CA GLU A 90 -15.57 -13.26 -15.28
C GLU A 90 -15.58 -13.89 -13.87
N LYS A 91 -16.50 -14.83 -13.63
CA LYS A 91 -16.59 -15.54 -12.34
C LYS A 91 -15.29 -16.27 -11.99
N ALA A 92 -14.66 -16.93 -12.95
CA ALA A 92 -13.40 -17.65 -12.74
C ALA A 92 -12.24 -16.70 -12.37
N HIS A 93 -12.15 -15.53 -13.03
CA HIS A 93 -11.17 -14.50 -12.66
C HIS A 93 -11.39 -13.96 -11.24
N LEU A 94 -12.64 -13.66 -10.87
CA LEU A 94 -12.98 -13.17 -9.53
C LEU A 94 -12.66 -14.21 -8.44
N GLY A 95 -13.01 -15.48 -8.67
CA GLY A 95 -12.70 -16.57 -7.74
C GLY A 95 -11.20 -16.79 -7.57
N ARG A 96 -10.41 -16.69 -8.65
CA ARG A 96 -8.94 -16.74 -8.59
C ARG A 96 -8.38 -15.61 -7.74
N VAL A 97 -8.85 -14.38 -7.94
CA VAL A 97 -8.42 -13.21 -7.16
C VAL A 97 -8.71 -13.41 -5.67
N GLU A 98 -9.92 -13.86 -5.32
CA GLU A 98 -10.31 -14.08 -3.93
C GLU A 98 -9.42 -15.13 -3.24
N MET A 99 -9.16 -16.25 -3.89
CA MET A 99 -8.30 -17.30 -3.33
C MET A 99 -6.86 -16.83 -3.13
N LEU A 100 -6.30 -16.08 -4.09
CA LEU A 100 -4.93 -15.54 -3.96
C LEU A 100 -4.84 -14.52 -2.81
N TYR A 101 -5.89 -13.73 -2.59
CA TYR A 101 -5.98 -12.86 -1.41
C TYR A 101 -6.00 -13.63 -0.10
N GLN A 102 -6.82 -14.68 -0.01
CA GLN A 102 -6.88 -15.53 1.19
C GLN A 102 -5.54 -16.20 1.48
N LEU A 103 -4.84 -16.63 0.43
CA LEU A 103 -3.47 -17.16 0.50
C LEU A 103 -2.42 -16.11 0.90
N ARG A 104 -2.78 -14.82 0.90
CA ARG A 104 -1.88 -13.67 1.06
C ARG A 104 -0.73 -13.65 0.04
N ASP A 105 -0.97 -14.19 -1.14
CA ASP A 105 0.02 -14.22 -2.22
C ASP A 105 -0.16 -12.96 -3.09
N PHE A 106 0.31 -11.83 -2.57
CA PHE A 106 -0.07 -10.51 -3.10
C PHE A 106 0.48 -10.22 -4.51
N ARG A 107 1.63 -10.80 -4.90
CA ARG A 107 2.19 -10.63 -6.25
C ARG A 107 1.35 -11.36 -7.30
N PRO A 108 1.06 -12.67 -7.17
CA PRO A 108 0.10 -13.34 -8.04
C PRO A 108 -1.30 -12.72 -7.99
N ALA A 109 -1.77 -12.27 -6.82
CA ALA A 109 -3.06 -11.59 -6.71
C ALA A 109 -3.11 -10.31 -7.57
N GLU A 110 -2.06 -9.47 -7.55
CA GLU A 110 -1.97 -8.28 -8.40
C GLU A 110 -2.09 -8.61 -9.89
N ALA A 111 -1.39 -9.65 -10.34
CA ALA A 111 -1.46 -10.11 -11.72
C ALA A 111 -2.87 -10.61 -12.07
N ALA A 112 -3.47 -11.44 -11.21
CA ALA A 112 -4.82 -11.95 -11.41
C ALA A 112 -5.88 -10.84 -11.45
N ILE A 113 -5.72 -9.77 -10.65
CA ILE A 113 -6.60 -8.60 -10.69
C ILE A 113 -6.48 -7.85 -12.01
N ARG A 114 -5.26 -7.71 -12.55
CA ARG A 114 -5.06 -7.11 -13.88
C ARG A 114 -5.77 -7.92 -14.96
N ASP A 115 -5.62 -9.24 -14.94
CA ASP A 115 -6.32 -10.12 -15.88
C ASP A 115 -7.85 -9.97 -15.73
N ALA A 116 -8.36 -9.91 -14.49
CA ALA A 116 -9.79 -9.72 -14.23
C ALA A 116 -10.33 -8.38 -14.75
N LEU A 117 -9.54 -7.30 -14.63
CA LEU A 117 -9.89 -5.97 -15.14
C LEU A 117 -9.99 -5.91 -16.68
N ASP A 118 -9.46 -6.89 -17.41
CA ASP A 118 -9.62 -6.95 -18.87
C ASP A 118 -10.96 -7.60 -19.29
N VAL A 119 -11.57 -8.39 -18.41
CA VAL A 119 -12.80 -9.15 -18.71
C VAL A 119 -14.06 -8.53 -18.05
N VAL A 120 -13.95 -8.11 -16.79
CA VAL A 120 -15.07 -7.58 -15.98
C VAL A 120 -15.59 -6.28 -16.59
N THR A 121 -16.88 -6.22 -16.91
CA THR A 121 -17.48 -5.00 -17.50
C THR A 121 -18.20 -4.11 -16.49
N ASP A 122 -18.66 -4.66 -15.37
CA ASP A 122 -19.39 -3.91 -14.34
C ASP A 122 -18.50 -2.82 -13.73
N PRO A 123 -18.87 -1.52 -13.84
CA PRO A 123 -18.06 -0.41 -13.34
C PRO A 123 -17.77 -0.45 -11.84
N ASP A 124 -18.73 -0.91 -11.03
CA ASP A 124 -18.58 -0.99 -9.58
C ASP A 124 -17.62 -2.12 -9.20
N VAL A 125 -17.73 -3.27 -9.88
CA VAL A 125 -16.78 -4.39 -9.70
C VAL A 125 -15.38 -3.96 -10.13
N ARG A 126 -15.24 -3.30 -11.27
CA ARG A 126 -13.95 -2.75 -11.76
C ARG A 126 -13.34 -1.75 -10.78
N GLY A 127 -14.15 -0.86 -10.20
CA GLY A 127 -13.70 0.11 -9.20
C GLY A 127 -13.12 -0.58 -7.97
N ARG A 128 -13.81 -1.60 -7.45
CA ARG A 128 -13.32 -2.41 -6.32
C ARG A 128 -12.04 -3.16 -6.66
N LEU A 129 -11.97 -3.82 -7.82
CA LEU A 129 -10.77 -4.52 -8.29
C LEU A 129 -9.57 -3.57 -8.42
N SER A 130 -9.77 -2.35 -8.94
CA SER A 130 -8.70 -1.35 -8.99
C SER A 130 -8.19 -0.98 -7.60
N LEU A 131 -9.08 -0.84 -6.61
CA LEU A 131 -8.70 -0.53 -5.23
C LEU A 131 -7.94 -1.70 -4.59
N ASP A 132 -8.40 -2.91 -4.83
CA ASP A 132 -7.75 -4.13 -4.36
C ASP A 132 -6.35 -4.27 -4.99
N ARG A 133 -6.20 -4.01 -6.29
CA ARG A 133 -4.89 -3.96 -6.95
C ARG A 133 -3.92 -3.02 -6.23
N ASP A 134 -4.37 -1.81 -5.90
CA ASP A 134 -3.55 -0.84 -5.17
C ASP A 134 -3.17 -1.37 -3.77
N ARG A 135 -4.07 -2.10 -3.09
CA ARG A 135 -3.78 -2.76 -1.80
C ARG A 135 -2.71 -3.85 -1.94
N CYS A 136 -2.78 -4.67 -2.98
CA CYS A 136 -1.74 -5.66 -3.28
C CYS A 136 -0.39 -4.99 -3.52
N LEU A 137 -0.36 -3.96 -4.36
CA LEU A 137 0.86 -3.20 -4.63
C LEU A 137 1.45 -2.57 -3.36
N ALA A 138 0.61 -2.06 -2.45
CA ALA A 138 1.06 -1.50 -1.18
C ALA A 138 1.74 -2.57 -0.32
N GLN A 139 1.15 -3.77 -0.20
CA GLN A 139 1.77 -4.88 0.54
C GLN A 139 3.11 -5.29 -0.07
N VAL A 140 3.18 -5.42 -1.40
CA VAL A 140 4.42 -5.77 -2.09
C VAL A 140 5.51 -4.71 -1.89
N ALA A 141 5.15 -3.42 -1.92
CA ALA A 141 6.07 -2.33 -1.64
C ALA A 141 6.62 -2.41 -0.20
N GLY A 142 5.76 -2.72 0.78
CA GLY A 142 6.17 -2.92 2.16
C GLY A 142 7.12 -4.11 2.36
N GLU A 143 6.86 -5.23 1.68
CA GLU A 143 7.72 -6.43 1.73
C GLU A 143 9.14 -6.18 1.21
N VAL A 144 9.29 -5.33 0.18
CA VAL A 144 10.60 -4.97 -0.37
C VAL A 144 11.22 -3.72 0.30
N GLY A 145 10.50 -3.11 1.24
CA GLY A 145 10.95 -1.91 1.96
C GLY A 145 10.91 -0.61 1.14
N ASP A 146 10.10 -0.57 0.07
CA ASP A 146 9.82 0.65 -0.71
C ASP A 146 8.69 1.46 -0.04
N PHE A 147 9.02 2.04 1.12
CA PHE A 147 8.07 2.84 1.90
C PHE A 147 7.48 4.03 1.13
N PRO A 148 8.23 4.76 0.28
CA PRO A 148 7.64 5.82 -0.54
C PRO A 148 6.51 5.31 -1.45
N ALA A 149 6.70 4.17 -2.12
CA ALA A 149 5.65 3.58 -2.95
C ALA A 149 4.45 3.10 -2.11
N GLU A 150 4.72 2.43 -0.98
CA GLU A 150 3.67 1.96 -0.06
C GLU A 150 2.80 3.12 0.47
N ILE A 151 3.42 4.23 0.90
CA ILE A 151 2.73 5.43 1.37
C ILE A 151 1.78 5.97 0.29
N ARG A 152 2.30 6.22 -0.92
CA ARG A 152 1.48 6.79 -2.01
C ARG A 152 0.28 5.92 -2.36
N LEU A 153 0.45 4.59 -2.33
CA LEU A 153 -0.64 3.65 -2.60
C LEU A 153 -1.68 3.66 -1.48
N LEU A 154 -1.26 3.67 -0.22
CA LEU A 154 -2.19 3.76 0.91
C LEU A 154 -2.96 5.09 0.94
N GLU A 155 -2.31 6.22 0.62
CA GLU A 155 -2.99 7.51 0.48
C GLU A 155 -4.05 7.47 -0.63
N LYS A 156 -3.71 6.89 -1.80
CA LYS A 156 -4.64 6.70 -2.91
C LYS A 156 -5.85 5.84 -2.50
N ILE A 157 -5.61 4.75 -1.77
CA ILE A 157 -6.67 3.84 -1.29
C ILE A 157 -7.63 4.58 -0.35
N VAL A 158 -7.09 5.33 0.62
CA VAL A 158 -7.91 6.09 1.57
C VAL A 158 -8.69 7.20 0.86
N ALA A 159 -8.08 7.90 -0.09
CA ALA A 159 -8.75 8.94 -0.87
C ALA A 159 -9.91 8.39 -1.72
N ALA A 160 -9.77 7.17 -2.24
CA ALA A 160 -10.81 6.52 -3.05
C ALA A 160 -11.97 5.95 -2.21
N ALA A 161 -11.75 5.67 -0.92
CA ALA A 161 -12.76 5.07 -0.04
C ALA A 161 -12.66 5.61 1.41
N PRO A 162 -12.95 6.90 1.65
CA PRO A 162 -12.70 7.54 2.94
C PRO A 162 -13.51 6.91 4.10
N ASP A 163 -14.72 6.42 3.83
CA ASP A 163 -15.62 5.85 4.83
C ASP A 163 -15.46 4.33 5.03
N HIS A 164 -14.46 3.71 4.38
CA HIS A 164 -14.22 2.28 4.56
C HIS A 164 -13.74 1.98 5.99
N ARG A 165 -14.21 0.86 6.56
CA ARG A 165 -13.88 0.43 7.94
C ARG A 165 -12.37 0.37 8.23
N ASP A 166 -11.57 0.16 7.19
CA ASP A 166 -10.11 0.00 7.27
C ASP A 166 -9.35 1.31 7.06
N SER A 167 -10.01 2.41 6.67
CA SER A 167 -9.36 3.69 6.35
C SER A 167 -8.60 4.28 7.53
N ALA A 168 -9.11 4.15 8.76
CA ALA A 168 -8.39 4.57 9.96
C ALA A 168 -7.10 3.77 10.20
N SER A 169 -7.13 2.47 9.93
CA SER A 169 -5.96 1.58 10.05
C SER A 169 -4.91 1.87 8.96
N GLN A 170 -5.38 2.14 7.73
CA GLN A 170 -4.53 2.52 6.62
C GLN A 170 -3.87 3.89 6.86
N LEU A 171 -4.61 4.87 7.39
CA LEU A 171 -4.06 6.16 7.82
C LEU A 171 -3.01 6.02 8.93
N ALA A 172 -3.25 5.15 9.91
CA ALA A 172 -2.26 4.86 10.94
C ALA A 172 -0.99 4.22 10.34
N SER A 173 -1.15 3.38 9.32
CA SER A 173 -0.05 2.75 8.58
C SER A 173 0.75 3.78 7.77
N VAL A 174 0.08 4.67 7.02
CA VAL A 174 0.70 5.79 6.30
C VAL A 174 1.56 6.63 7.24
N ARG A 175 0.99 7.03 8.39
CA ARG A 175 1.72 7.80 9.40
C ARG A 175 2.96 7.04 9.88
N ARG A 176 2.80 5.78 10.29
CA ARG A 176 3.91 4.93 10.75
C ARG A 176 5.02 4.78 9.69
N LEU A 177 4.67 4.55 8.43
CA LEU A 177 5.64 4.37 7.34
C LEU A 177 6.37 5.67 7.01
N TRP A 178 5.64 6.78 6.97
CA TRP A 178 6.22 8.12 6.84
C TRP A 178 7.25 8.36 7.94
N TYR A 179 6.90 8.01 9.17
CA TYR A 179 7.81 8.14 10.31
C TYR A 179 9.06 7.25 10.18
N LEU A 180 8.94 6.00 9.71
CA LEU A 180 10.07 5.11 9.48
C LEU A 180 10.99 5.63 8.37
N LEU A 181 10.41 6.16 7.29
CA LEU A 181 11.13 6.77 6.19
C LEU A 181 11.89 8.03 6.65
N LEU A 182 11.22 8.91 7.42
CA LEU A 182 11.84 10.07 8.04
C LEU A 182 13.01 9.64 8.94
N LYS A 183 12.79 8.68 9.84
CA LYS A 183 13.85 8.14 10.70
C LYS A 183 15.04 7.65 9.88
N ARG A 184 14.82 6.88 8.81
CA ARG A 184 15.89 6.35 7.96
C ARG A 184 16.70 7.46 7.29
N ARG A 185 16.03 8.51 6.78
CA ARG A 185 16.68 9.64 6.10
C ARG A 185 17.39 10.59 7.07
N LEU A 186 16.85 10.80 8.26
CA LEU A 186 17.50 11.59 9.31
C LEU A 186 18.66 10.82 9.98
N ALA A 187 18.52 9.50 10.19
CA ALA A 187 19.53 8.66 10.84
C ALA A 187 20.75 8.37 9.94
N THR A 188 20.64 8.52 8.62
CA THR A 188 21.82 8.56 7.72
C THR A 188 22.73 9.76 7.96
N ALA A 189 22.38 10.70 8.85
CA ALA A 189 23.37 11.55 9.50
C ALA A 189 24.00 10.76 10.67
N GLU A 190 24.97 9.90 10.33
CA GLU A 190 25.61 8.85 11.16
C GLU A 190 26.02 9.27 12.58
N ASN A 191 26.14 10.57 12.88
CA ASN A 191 26.53 11.06 14.20
C ASN A 191 25.38 11.16 15.22
N LEU A 192 24.12 11.14 14.80
CA LEU A 192 22.99 11.50 15.68
C LEU A 192 22.60 10.38 16.64
N GLU A 193 22.59 9.14 16.17
CA GLU A 193 22.20 7.99 17.00
C GLU A 193 23.29 7.63 18.01
N GLU A 194 24.55 7.75 17.62
CA GLU A 194 25.70 7.52 18.50
C GLU A 194 25.83 8.64 19.55
N ALA A 195 25.66 9.91 19.16
CA ALA A 195 25.62 11.03 20.11
C ALA A 195 24.44 10.93 21.10
N PHE A 196 23.28 10.45 20.63
CA PHE A 196 22.12 10.20 21.49
C PHE A 196 22.38 9.04 22.48
N ARG A 197 22.91 7.90 22.00
CA ARG A 197 23.24 6.74 22.84
C ARG A 197 24.33 7.06 23.88
N ALA A 198 25.35 7.83 23.50
CA ALA A 198 26.41 8.27 24.42
C ALA A 198 25.85 9.08 25.60
N ARG A 199 24.76 9.83 25.38
CA ARG A 199 24.17 10.73 26.37
C ARG A 199 23.02 10.13 27.18
N HIS A 200 22.18 9.32 26.56
CA HIS A 200 20.99 8.74 27.20
C HIS A 200 21.17 7.27 27.59
N GLY A 201 22.34 6.70 27.33
CA GLY A 201 22.68 5.31 27.62
C GLY A 201 22.20 4.34 26.53
N ALA A 202 22.87 3.19 26.44
CA ALA A 202 22.63 2.16 25.42
C ALA A 202 21.23 1.51 25.47
N GLY A 203 20.44 1.76 26.52
CA GLY A 203 19.11 1.19 26.74
C GLY A 203 17.94 2.15 26.55
N ALA A 204 18.17 3.40 26.11
CA ALA A 204 17.09 4.36 25.89
C ALA A 204 16.19 3.90 24.72
N PRO A 205 14.86 3.70 24.92
CA PRO A 205 13.98 3.26 23.84
C PRO A 205 13.87 4.34 22.75
N THR A 206 14.35 4.01 21.55
CA THR A 206 14.40 4.85 20.33
C THR A 206 13.13 4.75 19.48
N THR A 207 12.01 4.33 20.08
CA THR A 207 10.78 3.96 19.36
C THR A 207 9.81 5.13 19.18
N ASP A 208 10.02 6.27 19.84
CA ASP A 208 9.18 7.44 19.66
C ASP A 208 9.81 8.40 18.64
N VAL A 209 9.11 8.69 17.55
CA VAL A 209 9.64 9.44 16.41
C VAL A 209 9.65 10.95 16.68
N HIS A 210 8.78 11.41 17.59
CA HIS A 210 8.97 12.70 18.24
C HIS A 210 10.34 12.73 18.92
N ARG A 211 10.74 11.69 19.65
CA ARG A 211 12.08 11.66 20.27
C ARG A 211 13.23 11.67 19.26
N ILE A 212 13.04 11.21 18.01
CA ILE A 212 14.09 11.28 16.99
C ILE A 212 14.16 12.67 16.38
N ALA A 213 13.04 13.25 15.95
CA ALA A 213 13.03 14.64 15.49
C ALA A 213 13.52 15.60 16.59
N PHE A 214 13.08 15.37 17.84
CA PHE A 214 13.55 16.08 19.03
C PHE A 214 15.01 15.74 19.37
N SER A 215 15.54 14.54 19.13
CA SER A 215 16.97 14.26 19.37
C SER A 215 17.87 14.96 18.35
N VAL A 216 17.43 15.06 17.09
CA VAL A 216 18.13 15.84 16.07
C VAL A 216 18.07 17.34 16.38
N TYR A 217 16.91 17.82 16.82
CA TYR A 217 16.73 19.18 17.33
C TYR A 217 17.59 19.45 18.58
N ASP A 218 17.63 18.52 19.53
CA ASP A 218 18.41 18.63 20.76
C ASP A 218 19.91 18.67 20.45
N LEU A 219 20.39 17.89 19.47
CA LEU A 219 21.79 17.92 19.06
C LEU A 219 22.16 19.26 18.41
N ALA A 220 21.30 19.81 17.56
CA ALA A 220 21.49 21.14 17.00
C ALA A 220 21.41 22.24 18.09
N ARG A 221 20.54 22.08 19.10
CA ARG A 221 20.43 22.97 20.26
C ARG A 221 21.65 22.90 21.16
N LEU A 222 22.25 21.71 21.31
CA LEU A 222 23.47 21.51 22.09
C LEU A 222 24.68 22.14 21.39
N ALA A 223 24.82 21.97 20.08
CA ALA A 223 25.88 22.65 19.32
C ALA A 223 25.78 24.17 19.47
N LEU A 224 24.56 24.71 19.47
CA LEU A 224 24.31 26.12 19.73
C LEU A 224 24.72 26.53 21.15
N ALA A 225 24.38 25.72 22.16
CA ALA A 225 24.79 25.95 23.55
C ALA A 225 26.32 25.91 23.75
N ASP A 226 27.04 25.13 22.94
CA ASP A 226 28.50 25.09 22.89
C ASP A 226 29.12 26.25 22.06
N ASN A 227 28.32 27.26 21.70
CA ASN A 227 28.72 28.41 20.89
C ASN A 227 29.24 28.03 19.48
N ARG A 228 28.58 27.05 18.84
CA ARG A 228 28.87 26.62 17.45
C ARG A 228 27.71 26.90 16.49
N PRO A 229 27.34 28.17 16.28
CA PRO A 229 26.16 28.53 15.49
C PRO A 229 26.25 28.10 14.02
N GLU A 230 27.45 28.07 13.42
CA GLU A 230 27.64 27.62 12.03
C GLU A 230 27.28 26.13 11.85
N GLU A 231 27.73 25.29 12.78
CA GLU A 231 27.42 23.85 12.77
C GLU A 231 25.92 23.62 12.96
N THR A 232 25.29 24.35 13.87
CA THR A 232 23.83 24.32 14.07
C THR A 232 23.09 24.73 12.79
N PHE A 233 23.48 25.83 12.16
CA PHE A 233 22.84 26.32 10.94
C PHE A 233 22.94 25.31 9.80
N GLU A 234 24.14 24.81 9.49
CA GLU A 234 24.32 23.82 8.42
C GLU A 234 23.65 22.48 8.75
N HIS A 235 23.59 22.11 10.03
CA HIS A 235 22.82 20.95 10.46
C HIS A 235 21.33 21.13 10.15
N CYS A 236 20.71 22.19 10.64
CA CYS A 236 19.29 22.47 10.41
C CYS A 236 18.99 22.60 8.90
N ARG A 237 19.85 23.26 8.13
CA ARG A 237 19.71 23.39 6.67
C ARG A 237 19.63 22.04 5.98
N ARG A 238 20.52 21.09 6.32
CA ARG A 238 20.48 19.73 5.77
C ARG A 238 19.18 19.00 6.12
N GLN A 239 18.71 19.11 7.35
CA GLN A 239 17.45 18.45 7.75
C GLN A 239 16.23 19.06 7.04
N ILE A 240 16.20 20.39 6.86
CA ILE A 240 15.15 21.06 6.10
C ILE A 240 15.13 20.57 4.64
N LEU A 241 16.30 20.39 4.01
CA LEU A 241 16.39 19.82 2.65
C LEU A 241 15.86 18.38 2.60
N VAL A 242 16.24 17.53 3.56
CA VAL A 242 15.72 16.16 3.66
C VAL A 242 14.19 16.16 3.79
N LEU A 243 13.63 17.04 4.62
CA LEU A 243 12.18 17.19 4.76
C LEU A 243 11.52 17.62 3.44
N ARG A 244 12.10 18.59 2.72
CA ARG A 244 11.58 19.04 1.43
C ARG A 244 11.63 17.96 0.36
N ASP A 245 12.74 17.22 0.29
CA ASP A 245 12.90 16.09 -0.65
C ASP A 245 11.86 15.00 -0.35
N LEU A 246 11.65 14.69 0.93
CA LEU A 246 10.58 13.79 1.37
C LEU A 246 9.22 14.30 0.93
N GLN A 247 8.87 15.55 1.24
CA GLN A 247 7.59 16.14 0.81
C GLN A 247 7.36 16.02 -0.70
N ALA A 248 8.39 16.28 -1.52
CA ALA A 248 8.32 16.16 -2.97
C ALA A 248 8.17 14.70 -3.44
N GLU A 249 8.78 13.75 -2.73
CA GLU A 249 8.77 12.32 -3.09
C GLU A 249 7.42 11.64 -2.82
N ILE A 250 6.79 11.93 -1.68
CA ILE A 250 5.61 11.18 -1.20
C ILE A 250 4.29 11.97 -1.20
N GLY A 251 4.32 13.30 -1.27
CA GLY A 251 3.13 14.10 -0.99
C GLY A 251 2.80 14.12 0.52
N LEU A 252 2.05 15.11 0.98
CA LEU A 252 1.80 15.33 2.43
C LEU A 252 0.32 15.36 2.81
N ALA A 253 -0.59 15.01 1.91
CA ALA A 253 -2.04 15.19 2.14
C ALA A 253 -2.51 14.58 3.49
N PHE A 254 -1.85 13.52 3.97
CA PHE A 254 -2.21 12.85 5.23
C PHE A 254 -1.24 13.03 6.41
N VAL A 255 -0.08 13.67 6.20
CA VAL A 255 0.96 13.86 7.25
C VAL A 255 1.32 15.33 7.49
N GLU A 256 0.54 16.24 6.89
CA GLU A 256 0.78 17.68 6.86
C GLU A 256 1.13 18.28 8.22
N LYS A 257 0.34 18.00 9.28
CA LYS A 257 0.61 18.55 10.62
C LYS A 257 1.95 18.09 11.19
N GLY A 258 2.31 16.81 11.06
CA GLY A 258 3.57 16.29 11.58
C GLY A 258 4.80 16.83 10.85
N TYR A 259 4.70 16.96 9.53
CA TYR A 259 5.74 17.59 8.71
C TYR A 259 5.98 19.05 9.12
N HIS A 260 4.91 19.85 9.20
CA HIS A 260 4.98 21.28 9.47
C HIS A 260 5.55 21.58 10.85
N THR A 261 5.16 20.82 11.88
CA THR A 261 5.73 20.97 13.22
C THR A 261 7.24 20.73 13.23
N VAL A 262 7.71 19.64 12.59
CA VAL A 262 9.16 19.35 12.53
C VAL A 262 9.91 20.41 11.72
N LEU A 263 9.37 20.83 10.57
CA LEU A 263 9.94 21.89 9.75
C LEU A 263 10.04 23.21 10.54
N SER A 264 8.97 23.59 11.24
CA SER A 264 8.92 24.79 12.08
C SER A 264 10.01 24.80 13.15
N HIS A 265 10.24 23.66 13.83
CA HIS A 265 11.31 23.55 14.81
C HIS A 265 12.71 23.76 14.21
N PHE A 266 13.03 23.15 13.08
CA PHE A 266 14.34 23.33 12.43
C PHE A 266 14.54 24.74 11.88
N LEU A 267 13.50 25.37 11.34
CA LEU A 267 13.55 26.75 10.88
C LEU A 267 13.74 27.71 12.04
N ASN A 268 13.02 27.52 13.15
CA ASN A 268 13.20 28.31 14.35
C ASN A 268 14.64 28.20 14.88
N LEU A 269 15.19 26.99 14.98
CA LEU A 269 16.57 26.82 15.46
C LEU A 269 17.61 27.40 14.49
N SER A 270 17.37 27.33 13.18
CA SER A 270 18.19 28.03 12.17
C SER A 270 18.17 29.53 12.38
N GLY A 271 16.99 30.10 12.67
CA GLY A 271 16.83 31.51 12.99
C GLY A 271 17.67 31.93 14.21
N VAL A 272 17.67 31.13 15.29
CA VAL A 272 18.50 31.41 16.47
C VAL A 272 19.99 31.37 16.11
N ALA A 273 20.45 30.37 15.34
CA ALA A 273 21.83 30.31 14.90
C ALA A 273 22.24 31.53 14.03
N LEU A 274 21.33 32.06 13.22
CA LEU A 274 21.56 33.27 12.43
C LEU A 274 21.62 34.53 13.31
N VAL A 275 20.85 34.60 14.40
CA VAL A 275 20.96 35.69 15.40
C VAL A 275 22.35 35.71 16.03
N GLU A 276 22.88 34.56 16.43
CA GLU A 276 24.25 34.44 16.99
C GLU A 276 25.32 34.86 15.97
N LYS A 277 25.03 34.74 14.67
CA LYS A 277 25.88 35.22 13.57
C LYS A 277 25.65 36.69 13.20
N ALA A 278 24.75 37.39 13.88
CA ALA A 278 24.31 38.76 13.56
C ALA A 278 23.68 38.91 12.15
N GLU A 279 23.12 37.84 11.58
CA GLU A 279 22.41 37.84 10.30
C GLU A 279 20.89 38.05 10.50
N TYR A 280 20.50 39.18 11.10
CA TYR A 280 19.15 39.43 11.61
C TYR A 280 18.04 39.37 10.55
N ASP A 281 18.29 39.86 9.33
CA ASP A 281 17.29 39.83 8.24
C ASP A 281 16.91 38.39 7.90
N LYS A 282 17.90 37.50 7.77
CA LYS A 282 17.68 36.08 7.46
C LYS A 282 17.08 35.34 8.66
N ALA A 283 17.50 35.71 9.88
CA ALA A 283 16.91 35.13 11.09
C ALA A 283 15.41 35.43 11.17
N GLY A 284 15.03 36.68 10.88
CA GLY A 284 13.64 37.09 10.81
C GLY A 284 12.84 36.28 9.79
N GLU A 285 13.35 36.15 8.57
CA GLU A 285 12.70 35.33 7.54
C GLU A 285 12.52 33.88 8.01
N ALA A 286 13.55 33.26 8.60
CA ALA A 286 13.47 31.90 9.12
C ALA A 286 12.39 31.75 10.21
N PHE A 287 12.29 32.69 11.16
CA PHE A 287 11.25 32.64 12.19
C PHE A 287 9.84 32.85 11.61
N LYS A 288 9.69 33.73 10.63
CA LYS A 288 8.41 33.93 9.95
C LYS A 288 7.95 32.65 9.25
N VAL A 289 8.83 32.04 8.46
CA VAL A 289 8.50 30.77 7.77
C VAL A 289 8.24 29.66 8.79
N ALA A 290 8.93 29.64 9.93
CA ALA A 290 8.64 28.69 11.01
C ALA A 290 7.24 28.88 11.61
N ALA A 291 6.83 30.12 11.88
CA ALA A 291 5.51 30.45 12.42
C ALA A 291 4.40 30.20 11.40
N ASP A 292 4.64 30.49 10.12
CA ASP A 292 3.71 30.20 9.04
C ASP A 292 3.52 28.69 8.84
N ALA A 293 4.58 27.90 9.00
CA ALA A 293 4.50 26.44 8.93
C ALA A 293 3.70 25.84 10.09
N ASP A 294 4.00 26.23 11.33
CA ASP A 294 3.27 25.77 12.52
C ASP A 294 2.85 26.95 13.42
N PRO A 295 1.61 27.44 13.26
CA PRO A 295 1.08 28.52 14.09
C PRO A 295 0.95 28.16 15.58
N GLU A 296 1.00 26.88 15.95
CA GLU A 296 1.01 26.44 17.36
C GLU A 296 2.41 26.53 17.99
N ASN A 297 3.47 26.81 17.20
CA ASN A 297 4.83 26.98 17.71
C ASN A 297 5.03 28.38 18.32
N GLU A 298 4.63 28.53 19.58
CA GLU A 298 4.71 29.80 20.33
C GLU A 298 6.12 30.41 20.37
N ILE A 299 7.17 29.57 20.37
CA ILE A 299 8.56 30.03 20.41
C ILE A 299 8.92 30.70 19.08
N ALA A 300 8.56 30.09 17.94
CA ALA A 300 8.80 30.67 16.62
C ALA A 300 8.06 32.01 16.47
N MET A 301 6.79 32.08 16.90
CA MET A 301 6.02 33.32 16.90
C MET A 301 6.66 34.42 17.77
N ALA A 302 7.11 34.07 18.97
CA ALA A 302 7.79 35.01 19.87
C ALA A 302 9.07 35.55 19.24
N ASN A 303 9.89 34.69 18.63
CA ASN A 303 11.12 35.07 17.96
C ASN A 303 10.87 35.95 16.72
N ALA A 304 9.86 35.64 15.90
CA ALA A 304 9.47 36.46 14.76
C ALA A 304 9.06 37.88 15.20
N LYS A 305 8.29 37.97 16.29
CA LYS A 305 7.84 39.24 16.87
C LYS A 305 8.99 40.07 17.45
N LEU A 306 9.97 39.41 18.09
CA LEU A 306 11.14 40.09 18.67
C LEU A 306 12.00 40.79 17.61
N LEU A 307 12.08 40.24 16.40
CA LEU A 307 12.78 40.86 15.27
C LEU A 307 11.92 41.86 14.47
N GLY A 308 10.73 42.22 14.99
CA GLY A 308 9.90 43.28 14.40
C GLY A 308 9.14 42.88 13.13
N LEU A 309 9.04 41.58 12.83
CA LEU A 309 8.22 41.08 11.73
C LEU A 309 6.77 40.96 12.21
N LYS A 310 5.89 41.77 11.61
CA LYS A 310 4.44 41.73 11.81
C LYS A 310 3.78 40.81 10.80
#